data_AF-A0A6A1W4H5-F1
#
_entry.id   AF-A0A6A1W4H5-F1
#
_cell.length_a   1.000
_cell.length_b   1.000
_cell.length_c   1.000
_cell.angle_alpha   90.00
_cell.angle_beta   90.00
_cell.angle_gamma   90.00
#
_symmetry.space_group_name_H-M   'P 1'
#
loop_
_entity.id
_entity.type
_entity.pdbx_description
1 polymer ?
#
loop_
_entity_poly.entity_id
_entity_poly.type
_entity_poly.pdbx_seq_one_letter_code
_entity_poly.pdbx_strand_id
1 'polypeptide(L)'
;MESKTALGKIAKDDFQLDYDQAEDRITVTSTMNTAYRTHRNRMFQHYSVFNSKEEALEHPYPEMNKEEWTRVCDLFASEEFQRRSAINKKNRAKLKIVHTSERGPSNARERC
;
A
#
# COMPACT_ATOMS: atom_id res chain seq x y z
N MET A 1 -36.35 -45.07 -13.57
CA MET A 1 -35.77 -44.66 -12.28
C MET A 1 -34.27 -44.75 -12.44
N GLU A 2 -33.53 -43.79 -11.87
CA GLU A 2 -32.08 -43.58 -12.02
C GLU A 2 -31.72 -42.92 -13.36
N SER A 3 -30.94 -41.83 -13.43
CA SER A 3 -29.93 -41.30 -12.52
C SER A 3 -29.87 -39.76 -12.65
N LYS A 4 -30.01 -39.05 -11.52
CA LYS A 4 -29.80 -37.61 -11.43
C LYS A 4 -28.30 -37.32 -11.51
N THR A 5 -27.87 -36.91 -12.69
CA THR A 5 -27.04 -35.73 -12.93
C THR A 5 -25.94 -35.46 -11.89
N ALA A 6 -24.75 -35.99 -12.14
CA ALA A 6 -23.50 -35.51 -11.55
C ALA A 6 -23.14 -34.14 -12.15
N LEU A 7 -23.83 -33.08 -11.71
CA LEU A 7 -23.45 -31.69 -11.99
C LEU A 7 -22.87 -31.06 -10.72
N GLY A 8 -21.55 -30.87 -10.73
CA GLY A 8 -20.85 -29.80 -10.04
C GLY A 8 -21.30 -29.47 -8.63
N LYS A 9 -20.86 -30.27 -7.64
CA LYS A 9 -20.65 -29.72 -6.30
C LYS A 9 -19.39 -28.86 -6.32
N ILE A 10 -19.51 -27.65 -6.88
CA ILE A 10 -18.61 -26.57 -6.48
C ILE A 10 -19.02 -26.32 -5.03
N ALA A 11 -18.24 -26.83 -4.08
CA ALA A 11 -18.37 -26.45 -2.69
C ALA A 11 -18.25 -24.93 -2.66
N LYS A 12 -19.38 -24.24 -2.46
CA LYS A 12 -19.37 -22.88 -1.94
C LYS A 12 -18.95 -23.07 -0.48
N ASP A 13 -17.66 -23.26 -0.25
CA ASP A 13 -17.12 -22.98 1.07
C ASP A 13 -17.40 -21.50 1.27
N ASP A 14 -18.41 -21.22 2.09
CA ASP A 14 -18.66 -19.87 2.57
C ASP A 14 -17.38 -19.49 3.33
N PHE A 15 -16.53 -18.69 2.71
CA PHE A 15 -15.33 -18.16 3.34
C PHE A 15 -15.77 -17.27 4.51
N GLN A 16 -15.88 -17.87 5.68
CA GLN A 16 -16.19 -17.21 6.93
C GLN A 16 -14.86 -16.90 7.63
N LEU A 17 -14.60 -15.61 7.84
CA LEU A 17 -13.45 -15.16 8.63
C LEU A 17 -13.74 -15.44 10.10
N ASP A 18 -12.94 -16.29 10.73
CA ASP A 18 -13.00 -16.53 12.16
C ASP A 18 -12.06 -15.55 12.86
N TYR A 19 -12.62 -14.46 13.41
CA TYR A 19 -11.83 -13.48 14.14
C TYR A 19 -11.36 -13.97 15.52
N ASP A 20 -11.83 -15.12 16.02
CA ASP A 20 -11.32 -15.76 17.24
C ASP A 20 -10.10 -16.63 16.94
N GLN A 21 -9.91 -17.07 15.69
CA GLN A 21 -8.70 -17.72 15.21
C GLN A 21 -7.55 -16.71 15.03
N ALA A 22 -6.37 -17.04 15.56
CA ALA A 22 -5.22 -16.14 15.54
C ALA A 22 -4.65 -15.93 14.13
N GLU A 23 -4.62 -16.98 13.32
CA GLU A 23 -4.09 -16.97 11.95
C GLU A 23 -4.89 -16.02 11.05
N ASP A 24 -6.21 -16.03 11.19
CA ASP A 24 -7.13 -15.18 10.43
C ASP A 24 -6.95 -13.72 10.81
N ARG A 25 -6.89 -13.41 12.10
CA ARG A 25 -6.58 -12.04 12.57
C ARG A 25 -5.24 -11.53 12.04
N ILE A 26 -4.20 -12.36 12.10
CA ILE A 26 -2.86 -12.00 11.60
C ILE A 26 -2.92 -11.73 10.10
N THR A 27 -3.57 -12.60 9.35
CA THR A 27 -3.66 -12.52 7.89
C THR A 27 -4.43 -11.28 7.45
N VAL A 28 -5.61 -11.03 8.03
CA VAL A 28 -6.41 -9.83 7.74
C VAL A 28 -5.62 -8.56 8.07
N THR A 29 -5.02 -8.50 9.26
CA THR A 29 -4.25 -7.33 9.71
C THR A 29 -3.03 -7.08 8.81
N SER A 30 -2.28 -8.13 8.46
CA SER A 30 -1.11 -8.04 7.59
C SER A 30 -1.49 -7.59 6.18
N THR A 31 -2.58 -8.13 5.63
CA THR A 31 -3.09 -7.79 4.31
C THR A 31 -3.55 -6.33 4.25
N MET A 32 -4.36 -5.91 5.23
CA MET A 32 -4.81 -4.52 5.34
C MET A 32 -3.65 -3.56 5.53
N ASN A 33 -2.68 -3.90 6.39
CA ASN A 33 -1.47 -3.09 6.59
C ASN A 33 -0.66 -2.96 5.30
N THR A 34 -0.53 -4.04 4.52
CA THR A 34 0.21 -4.02 3.25
C THR A 34 -0.51 -3.17 2.21
N ALA A 35 -1.83 -3.33 2.09
CA ALA A 35 -2.68 -2.51 1.21
C ALA A 35 -2.57 -1.03 1.57
N TYR A 36 -2.71 -0.69 2.86
CA TYR A 36 -2.59 0.68 3.36
C TYR A 36 -1.19 1.27 3.09
N ARG A 37 -0.12 0.53 3.40
CA ARG A 37 1.26 0.97 3.13
C ARG A 37 1.49 1.22 1.65
N THR A 38 0.91 0.39 0.79
CA THR A 38 1.01 0.54 -0.67
C THR A 38 0.25 1.77 -1.16
N HIS A 39 -0.99 1.95 -0.71
CA HIS A 39 -1.80 3.12 -1.03
C HIS A 39 -1.14 4.43 -0.54
N ARG A 40 -0.66 4.45 0.71
CA ARG A 40 0.09 5.59 1.27
C ARG A 40 1.36 5.90 0.47
N ASN A 41 2.09 4.88 0.02
CA ASN A 41 3.26 5.09 -0.84
C ASN A 41 2.89 5.69 -2.21
N ARG A 42 1.76 5.29 -2.81
CA ARG A 42 1.27 5.90 -4.06
C ARG A 42 0.90 7.37 -3.86
N MET A 43 0.22 7.69 -2.76
CA MET A 43 -0.09 9.08 -2.39
C MET A 43 1.18 9.90 -2.16
N PHE A 44 2.18 9.34 -1.46
CA PHE A 44 3.45 10.02 -1.23
C PHE A 44 4.21 10.27 -2.54
N GLN A 45 4.19 9.32 -3.48
CA GLN A 45 4.80 9.49 -4.78
C GLN A 45 4.17 10.65 -5.56
N HIS A 46 2.84 10.76 -5.52
CA HIS A 46 2.12 11.90 -6.10
C HIS A 46 2.53 13.21 -5.43
N TYR A 47 2.48 13.26 -4.10
CA TYR A 47 2.88 14.43 -3.31
C TYR A 47 4.32 14.87 -3.60
N SER A 48 5.25 13.92 -3.74
CA SER A 48 6.69 14.19 -3.91
C SER A 48 7.07 14.83 -5.25
N VAL A 49 6.13 14.92 -6.20
CA VAL A 49 6.35 15.63 -7.47
C VAL A 49 6.36 17.15 -7.27
N PHE A 50 5.65 17.64 -6.25
CA PHE A 50 5.50 19.06 -5.96
C PHE A 50 6.62 19.56 -5.05
N ASN A 51 7.01 20.82 -5.21
CA ASN A 51 8.12 21.40 -4.45
C ASN A 51 7.67 21.99 -3.10
N SER A 52 6.38 22.29 -2.97
CA SER A 52 5.78 22.81 -1.74
C SER A 52 4.49 22.09 -1.40
N LYS A 53 4.08 22.20 -0.13
CA LYS A 53 2.82 21.65 0.35
C LYS A 53 1.63 22.39 -0.30
N GLU A 54 1.76 23.70 -0.44
CA GLU A 54 0.73 24.58 -1.01
C GLU A 54 0.44 24.19 -2.47
N GLU A 55 1.48 23.92 -3.25
CA GLU A 55 1.35 23.41 -4.62
C GLU A 55 0.65 22.04 -4.63
N ALA A 56 1.03 21.14 -3.72
CA ALA A 56 0.39 19.82 -3.62
C ALA A 56 -1.09 19.90 -3.24
N LEU A 57 -1.52 20.88 -2.46
CA LEU A 57 -2.93 21.03 -2.06
C LEU A 57 -3.85 21.42 -3.23
N GLU A 58 -3.33 22.17 -4.21
CA GLU A 58 -4.05 22.50 -5.45
C GLU A 58 -4.21 21.30 -6.39
N HIS A 59 -3.46 20.23 -6.14
CA HIS A 59 -3.49 18.99 -6.92
C HIS A 59 -3.87 17.78 -6.05
N PRO A 60 -5.17 17.58 -5.73
CA PRO A 60 -5.62 16.42 -4.97
C PRO A 60 -5.30 15.08 -5.65
N TYR A 61 -5.02 14.06 -4.83
CA TYR A 61 -4.88 12.70 -5.33
C TYR A 61 -6.20 12.21 -5.96
N PRO A 62 -6.18 11.47 -7.09
CA PRO A 62 -7.39 10.98 -7.72
C PRO A 62 -8.29 10.21 -6.76
N GLU A 63 -9.61 10.40 -6.90
CA GLU A 63 -10.65 9.73 -6.11
C GLU A 63 -10.65 10.07 -4.59
N MET A 64 -9.83 11.03 -4.14
CA MET A 64 -9.80 11.52 -2.76
C MET A 64 -10.47 12.89 -2.65
N ASN A 65 -11.21 13.14 -1.56
CA ASN A 65 -11.76 14.46 -1.30
C ASN A 65 -10.68 15.44 -0.80
N LYS A 66 -10.98 16.75 -0.86
CA LYS A 66 -9.99 17.79 -0.53
C LYS A 66 -9.61 17.78 0.95
N GLU A 67 -10.56 17.49 1.83
CA GLU A 67 -10.33 17.47 3.27
C GLU A 67 -9.40 16.33 3.68
N GLU A 68 -9.60 15.13 3.14
CA GLU A 68 -8.74 13.96 3.32
C GLU A 68 -7.36 14.20 2.73
N TRP A 69 -7.30 14.74 1.51
CA TRP A 69 -6.02 15.06 0.89
C TRP A 69 -5.21 16.06 1.71
N THR A 70 -5.88 17.08 2.27
CA THR A 70 -5.23 18.06 3.15
C THR A 70 -4.58 17.39 4.35
N ARG A 71 -5.28 16.47 5.02
CA ARG A 71 -4.73 15.71 6.16
C ARG A 71 -3.55 14.82 5.74
N VAL A 72 -3.59 14.25 4.54
CA VAL A 72 -2.48 13.45 3.99
C VAL A 72 -1.26 14.33 3.69
N CYS A 73 -1.46 15.52 3.11
CA CYS A 73 -0.41 16.52 2.92
C CYS A 73 0.19 16.98 4.25
N ASP A 74 -0.63 17.24 5.28
CA ASP A 74 -0.17 17.57 6.63
C ASP A 74 0.71 16.46 7.22
N LEU A 75 0.26 15.21 7.07
CA LEU A 75 1.02 14.03 7.50
C LEU A 75 2.38 13.95 6.80
N PHE A 76 2.45 14.20 5.49
CA PHE A 76 3.71 14.17 4.75
C PHE A 76 4.61 15.36 5.05
N ALA A 77 4.06 16.54 5.30
CA ALA A 77 4.81 17.73 5.69
C ALA A 77 5.32 17.66 7.15
N SER A 78 4.73 16.79 7.98
CA SER A 78 5.14 16.64 9.38
C SER A 78 6.62 16.28 9.54
N GLU A 79 7.27 16.89 10.53
CA GLU A 79 8.68 16.66 10.82
C GLU A 79 8.98 15.18 11.14
N GLU A 80 8.07 14.52 11.87
CA GLU A 80 8.22 13.12 12.22
C GLU A 80 8.32 12.23 10.97
N PHE A 81 7.43 12.48 9.99
CA PHE A 81 7.42 11.74 8.74
C PHE A 81 8.69 12.01 7.94
N GLN A 82 9.08 13.28 7.79
CA GLN A 82 10.28 13.68 7.06
C GLN A 82 11.55 13.07 7.67
N ARG A 83 11.67 13.11 9.00
CA ARG A 83 12.79 12.50 9.73
C ARG A 83 12.88 11.00 9.46
N ARG A 84 11.76 10.29 9.57
CA ARG A 84 11.70 8.83 9.33
C ARG A 84 12.01 8.49 7.87
N SER A 85 11.49 9.28 6.93
CA SER A 85 11.75 9.13 5.50
C SER A 85 13.23 9.28 5.19
N ALA A 86 13.87 10.33 5.71
CA ALA A 86 15.31 10.58 5.53
C ALA A 86 16.17 9.43 6.09
N ILE A 87 15.83 8.89 7.26
CA ILE A 87 16.52 7.73 7.84
C ILE A 87 16.33 6.49 6.97
N ASN A 88 15.09 6.22 6.52
CA ASN A 88 14.81 5.07 5.66
C ASN A 88 15.54 5.16 4.32
N LYS A 89 15.66 6.35 3.73
CA LYS A 89 16.43 6.59 2.50
C LYS A 89 17.92 6.30 2.71
N LYS A 90 18.50 6.80 3.81
CA LYS A 90 19.88 6.48 4.21
C LYS A 90 20.10 4.98 4.45
N ASN A 91 19.15 4.31 5.09
CA ASN A 91 19.22 2.87 5.33
C ASN A 91 19.13 2.08 4.02
N ARG A 92 18.26 2.51 3.09
CA ARG A 92 18.14 1.90 1.76
C ARG A 92 19.42 2.04 0.95
N ALA A 93 20.09 3.19 1.01
CA ALA A 93 21.37 3.42 0.33
C ALA A 93 22.52 2.55 0.87
N LYS A 94 22.43 2.07 2.11
CA LYS A 94 23.41 1.15 2.72
C LYS A 94 23.20 -0.32 2.33
N LEU A 95 22.07 -0.65 1.68
CA LEU A 95 21.73 -2.01 1.33
C LEU A 95 22.57 -2.49 0.13
N LYS A 96 23.56 -3.35 0.38
CA LYS A 96 24.53 -3.81 -0.63
C LYS A 96 24.01 -4.90 -1.57
N ILE A 97 23.01 -5.67 -1.13
CA ILE A 97 22.41 -6.75 -1.91
C ILE A 97 20.92 -6.43 -2.07
N VAL A 98 20.51 -6.18 -3.31
CA VAL A 98 19.09 -6.03 -3.67
C VAL A 98 18.62 -7.37 -4.19
N HIS A 99 17.94 -8.16 -3.36
CA HIS A 99 17.24 -9.36 -3.83
C HIS A 99 15.98 -8.92 -4.59
N THR A 100 16.08 -8.69 -5.90
CA THR A 100 14.92 -8.70 -6.80
C THR A 100 14.70 -10.14 -7.25
N SER A 101 13.83 -10.90 -6.57
CA SER A 101 13.24 -12.08 -7.19
C SER A 101 12.31 -11.61 -8.31
N GLU A 102 12.75 -11.88 -9.54
CA GLU A 102 12.10 -11.72 -10.84
C GLU A 102 10.66 -11.14 -10.86
N ARG A 103 10.57 -9.81 -10.91
CA ARG A 103 9.83 -9.10 -11.95
C ARG A 103 10.79 -8.04 -12.50
N GLY A 104 11.03 -8.07 -13.81
CA GLY A 104 12.12 -7.38 -14.51
C GLY A 104 12.23 -5.86 -14.29
N PRO A 105 13.25 -5.22 -14.89
CA PRO A 105 13.66 -3.86 -14.57
C PRO A 105 12.70 -2.85 -15.21
N SER A 106 11.60 -2.52 -14.55
CA SER A 106 10.91 -1.25 -14.81
C SER A 106 11.45 -0.21 -13.84
N ASN A 107 12.52 0.46 -14.30
CA ASN A 107 13.15 1.64 -13.71
C ASN A 107 13.80 1.43 -12.34
N ALA A 108 15.13 1.33 -12.38
CA ALA A 108 15.94 2.06 -11.41
C ALA A 108 15.36 3.48 -11.27
N ARG A 109 14.63 3.74 -10.19
CA ARG A 109 14.21 5.09 -9.83
C ARG A 109 15.44 5.83 -9.31
N GLU A 110 16.28 6.24 -10.25
CA GLU A 110 16.91 7.55 -10.20
C GLU A 110 15.79 8.59 -10.19
N ARG A 111 15.27 8.92 -9.01
CA ARG A 111 14.61 10.20 -8.75
C ARG A 111 15.00 10.62 -7.33
N CYS A 112 15.42 11.88 -7.26
CA CYS A 112 16.23 12.54 -6.25
C CYS A 112 15.90 12.30 -4.78
#